data_AF-A0A3D8QSV5-F1
#
_entry.id   AF-A0A3D8QSV5-F1
#
_cell.length_a   1.000
_cell.length_b   1.000
_cell.length_c   1.000
_cell.angle_alpha   90.00
_cell.angle_beta   90.00
_cell.angle_gamma   90.00
#
_symmetry.space_group_name_H-M   'P 1'
#
loop_
_entity.id
_entity.type
_entity.pdbx_description
1 polymer ?
#
loop_
_entity_poly.entity_id
_entity_poly.type
_entity_poly.pdbx_seq_one_letter_code
_entity_poly.pdbx_strand_id
1 'polypeptide(L)'
;MARNQYTSPASFDESEYATMLSRLQAGKSTETRPSDESLNIGMSSCVFADILLPGRGKPMEKAAAVIENGFITFVGPQSELPGRKL
;
A
#
# COMPACT_ATOMS: atom_id res chain seq x y z
N MET A 1 -11.64 -39.26 48.99
CA MET A 1 -12.83 -38.52 48.51
C MET A 1 -12.58 -37.03 48.74
N ALA A 2 -12.13 -36.29 47.72
CA ALA A 2 -11.85 -34.86 47.82
C ALA A 2 -13.02 -34.06 47.20
N ARG A 3 -13.61 -33.17 47.99
CA ARG A 3 -14.67 -32.23 47.57
C ARG A 3 -14.02 -31.10 46.79
N ASN A 4 -14.22 -31.06 45.47
CA ASN A 4 -13.87 -29.89 44.68
C ASN A 4 -14.93 -28.80 44.93
N GLN A 5 -14.55 -27.79 45.70
CA GLN A 5 -15.29 -26.54 45.78
C GLN A 5 -15.02 -25.76 44.49
N TYR A 6 -15.96 -25.80 43.54
CA TYR A 6 -16.00 -24.82 42.46
C TYR A 6 -16.57 -23.53 43.03
N THR A 7 -15.67 -22.65 43.46
CA THR A 7 -16.01 -21.26 43.73
C THR A 7 -16.49 -20.62 42.43
N SER A 8 -17.71 -20.10 42.49
CA SER A 8 -18.39 -19.33 41.44
C SER A 8 -17.43 -18.34 40.76
N PRO A 9 -17.35 -18.29 39.41
CA PRO A 9 -16.54 -17.30 38.75
C PRO A 9 -17.13 -15.92 39.05
N ALA A 10 -16.26 -15.04 39.54
CA ALA A 10 -16.55 -13.67 39.89
C ALA A 10 -17.47 -13.00 38.85
N SER A 11 -18.45 -12.26 39.36
CA SER A 11 -19.33 -11.34 38.65
C SER A 11 -18.60 -10.65 37.51
N PHE A 12 -18.92 -11.06 36.28
CA PHE A 12 -18.40 -10.45 35.06
C PHE A 12 -19.06 -9.08 34.91
N ASP A 13 -18.32 -8.03 35.22
CA ASP A 13 -18.82 -6.66 35.21
C ASP A 13 -19.01 -6.21 33.74
N GLU A 14 -20.27 -6.04 33.32
CA GLU A 14 -20.61 -5.65 31.94
C GLU A 14 -19.93 -4.33 31.50
N SER A 15 -19.52 -3.48 32.44
CA SER A 15 -18.87 -2.20 32.12
C SER A 15 -17.45 -2.40 31.57
N GLU A 16 -16.75 -3.47 31.97
CA GLU A 16 -15.44 -3.80 31.41
C GLU A 16 -15.56 -4.28 29.96
N TYR A 17 -16.59 -5.06 29.63
CA TYR A 17 -16.85 -5.53 28.27
C TYR A 17 -17.21 -4.36 27.33
N ALA A 18 -18.06 -3.44 27.80
CA ALA A 18 -18.40 -2.23 27.06
C ALA A 18 -17.17 -1.33 26.81
N THR A 19 -16.27 -1.24 27.81
CA THR A 19 -15.01 -0.49 27.69
C THR A 19 -14.07 -1.15 26.69
N MET A 20 -13.97 -2.48 26.68
CA MET A 20 -13.15 -3.24 25.74
C MET A 20 -13.66 -3.10 24.29
N LEU A 21 -14.97 -3.17 24.08
CA LEU A 21 -15.60 -2.94 22.77
C LEU A 21 -15.39 -1.50 22.27
N SER A 22 -15.44 -0.51 23.16
CA SER A 22 -15.21 0.90 22.79
C SER A 22 -13.76 1.14 22.34
N ARG A 23 -12.77 0.47 22.96
CA ARG A 23 -11.36 0.53 22.54
C ARG A 23 -11.12 -0.12 21.17
N LEU A 24 -11.84 -1.21 20.87
CA LEU A 24 -11.80 -1.86 19.55
C LEU A 24 -12.36 -0.96 18.44
N GLN A 25 -13.40 -0.17 18.72
CA GLN A 25 -13.99 0.75 17.74
C GLN A 25 -13.13 2.02 17.54
N ALA A 26 -12.45 2.50 18.59
CA ALA A 26 -11.55 3.65 18.51
C ALA A 26 -10.23 3.35 17.76
N GLY A 27 -9.90 2.06 17.54
CA GLY A 27 -8.73 1.61 16.80
C GLY A 27 -8.92 1.48 15.29
N LYS A 28 -10.10 1.83 14.75
CA LYS A 28 -10.22 2.12 13.31
C LYS A 28 -9.55 3.46 13.06
N SER A 29 -8.21 3.44 13.00
CA SER A 29 -7.48 4.39 12.18
C SER A 29 -8.24 4.49 10.88
N THR A 30 -8.77 5.67 10.61
CA THR A 30 -9.09 6.10 9.27
C THR A 30 -7.76 6.12 8.53
N GLU A 31 -7.30 4.93 8.15
CA GLU A 31 -6.62 4.76 6.89
C GLU A 31 -7.68 5.15 5.86
N THR A 32 -7.80 6.46 5.63
CA THR A 32 -8.06 6.97 4.31
C THR A 32 -7.02 6.28 3.44
N ARG A 33 -7.34 5.05 3.00
CA ARG A 33 -6.87 4.55 1.73
C ARG A 33 -7.21 5.71 0.81
N PRO A 34 -6.24 6.44 0.25
CA PRO A 34 -6.58 7.27 -0.88
C PRO A 34 -7.35 6.33 -1.80
N SER A 35 -8.62 6.68 -2.03
CA SER A 35 -9.38 6.04 -3.08
C SER A 35 -8.69 6.55 -4.33
N ASP A 36 -7.55 5.94 -4.66
CA ASP A 36 -6.67 6.23 -5.81
C ASP A 36 -7.36 5.74 -7.09
N GLU A 37 -8.65 6.02 -7.18
CA GLU A 37 -9.44 6.03 -8.41
C GLU A 37 -9.63 7.48 -8.88
N SER A 38 -8.73 8.39 -8.53
CA SER A 38 -8.30 9.37 -9.52
C SER A 38 -7.52 8.61 -10.59
N LEU A 39 -8.27 7.91 -11.44
CA LEU A 39 -7.84 7.43 -12.73
C LEU A 39 -7.14 8.60 -13.41
N ASN A 40 -5.81 8.60 -13.36
CA ASN A 40 -4.92 9.56 -14.02
C ASN A 40 -4.98 9.34 -15.53
N ILE A 41 -6.19 9.39 -16.10
CA ILE A 41 -6.48 9.32 -17.52
C ILE A 41 -5.92 10.60 -18.12
N GLY A 42 -4.75 10.48 -18.74
CA GLY A 42 -4.05 11.55 -19.44
C GLY A 42 -2.73 12.00 -18.81
N MET A 43 -2.35 11.50 -17.62
CA MET A 43 -1.04 11.84 -17.05
C MET A 43 0.05 10.97 -17.69
N SER A 44 0.90 11.60 -18.49
CA SER A 44 2.14 11.04 -18.99
C SER A 44 3.30 11.53 -18.13
N SER A 45 4.13 10.62 -17.64
CA SER A 45 5.36 10.97 -16.92
C SER A 45 6.55 10.23 -17.49
N CYS A 46 7.73 10.85 -17.40
CA CYS A 46 8.99 10.27 -17.84
C CYS A 46 9.96 10.27 -16.67
N VAL A 47 10.55 9.12 -16.40
CA VAL A 47 11.55 8.92 -15.35
C VAL A 47 12.90 8.69 -16.02
N PHE A 48 13.88 9.54 -15.71
CA PHE A 48 15.27 9.37 -16.14
C PHE A 48 16.08 8.79 -14.99
N ALA A 49 16.89 7.77 -15.27
CA ALA A 49 17.70 7.09 -14.29
C ALA A 49 19.13 6.89 -14.81
N ASP A 50 20.12 7.19 -13.96
CA ASP A 50 21.51 6.87 -14.28
C ASP A 50 21.74 5.36 -14.43
N ILE A 51 21.07 4.56 -13.58
CA ILE A 51 21.01 3.10 -13.67
C ILE A 51 19.57 2.66 -13.42
N LEU A 52 19.00 1.88 -14.33
CA LEU A 52 17.72 1.22 -14.19
C LEU A 52 17.92 -0.28 -13.98
N LEU A 53 17.40 -0.78 -12.86
CA LEU A 53 17.42 -2.20 -12.50
C LEU A 53 16.06 -2.81 -12.83
N PRO A 54 15.92 -3.54 -13.95
CA PRO A 54 14.67 -4.23 -14.23
C PRO A 54 14.51 -5.41 -13.27
N GLY A 55 13.27 -5.78 -12.95
CA GLY A 55 13.02 -6.94 -12.10
C GLY A 55 13.58 -8.26 -12.67
N ARG A 56 13.79 -8.32 -13.99
CA ARG A 56 14.47 -9.42 -14.69
C ARG A 56 15.34 -8.86 -15.82
N GLY A 57 16.51 -9.46 -16.04
CA GLY A 57 17.45 -9.06 -17.08
C GLY A 57 18.64 -8.29 -16.52
N LYS A 58 19.41 -7.65 -17.41
CA LYS A 58 20.60 -6.88 -17.04
C LYS A 58 20.23 -5.43 -16.68
N PRO A 59 20.93 -4.81 -15.71
CA PRO A 59 20.89 -3.37 -15.49
C PRO A 59 21.15 -2.59 -16.78
N MET A 60 20.52 -1.42 -16.88
CA MET A 60 20.70 -0.49 -17.99
C MET A 60 21.21 0.85 -17.47
N GLU A 61 22.30 1.34 -18.06
CA GLU A 61 22.83 2.68 -17.76
C GLU A 61 22.14 3.73 -18.63
N LYS A 62 22.01 4.96 -18.11
CA LYS A 62 21.41 6.12 -18.80
C LYS A 62 20.06 5.78 -19.44
N ALA A 63 19.18 5.22 -18.62
CA ALA A 63 17.89 4.71 -19.04
C ALA A 63 16.76 5.72 -18.81
N ALA A 64 15.65 5.51 -19.52
CA ALA A 64 14.41 6.20 -19.32
C ALA A 64 13.23 5.23 -19.31
N ALA A 65 12.22 5.56 -18.52
CA ALA A 65 10.94 4.86 -18.50
C ALA A 65 9.79 5.86 -18.68
N VAL A 66 8.85 5.52 -19.56
CA VAL A 66 7.64 6.32 -19.79
C VAL A 66 6.46 5.61 -19.15
N ILE A 67 5.70 6.37 -18.37
CA ILE A 67 4.50 5.90 -17.69
C ILE A 67 3.32 6.71 -18.21
N GLU A 68 2.35 6.04 -18.82
CA GLU A 68 1.12 6.63 -19.35
C GLU A 68 -0.08 5.94 -18.69
N ASN A 69 -0.96 6.72 -18.07
CA ASN A 69 -2.17 6.20 -17.42
C ASN A 69 -1.88 5.10 -16.38
N GLY A 70 -0.74 5.20 -15.69
CA GLY A 70 -0.30 4.21 -14.69
C GLY A 70 0.37 2.97 -15.27
N PHE A 71 0.51 2.85 -16.59
CA PHE A 71 1.20 1.74 -17.24
C PHE A 71 2.54 2.18 -17.82
N ILE A 72 3.55 1.31 -17.71
CA ILE A 72 4.86 1.54 -18.35
C ILE A 72 4.71 1.27 -19.85
N THR A 73 4.87 2.31 -20.67
CA THR A 73 4.74 2.21 -22.15
C THR A 73 6.08 2.10 -22.86
N PHE A 74 7.16 2.53 -22.21
CA PHE A 74 8.52 2.43 -22.75
C PHE A 74 9.53 2.21 -21.62
N VAL A 75 10.52 1.36 -21.87
CA VAL A 75 11.73 1.23 -21.07
C VAL A 75 12.90 1.04 -22.04
N GLY A 76 13.89 1.91 -21.96
CA GLY A 76 15.03 1.85 -22.86
C GLY A 76 16.08 2.92 -22.56
N PRO A 77 17.12 3.02 -23.38
CA PRO A 77 18.11 4.08 -23.29
C PRO A 77 17.43 5.45 -23.42
N GLN A 78 17.91 6.44 -22.66
CA GLN A 78 17.38 7.81 -22.73
C GLN A 78 17.49 8.41 -24.13
N SER A 79 18.50 8.03 -24.91
CA SER A 79 18.69 8.46 -26.30
C SER A 79 17.62 7.93 -27.26
N GLU A 80 16.96 6.83 -26.90
CA GLU A 80 15.92 6.18 -27.70
C GLU A 80 14.51 6.59 -27.25
N LEU A 81 14.41 7.54 -26.30
CA LEU A 81 13.12 8.02 -25.84
C LEU A 81 12.30 8.48 -27.06
N PRO A 82 11.09 7.93 -27.28
CA PRO A 82 10.26 8.35 -28.39
C PRO A 82 10.02 9.85 -28.24
N GLY A 83 10.44 10.62 -29.25
CA GLY A 83 10.31 12.08 -29.28
C GLY A 83 8.85 12.49 -29.34
N ARG A 84 8.13 12.44 -28.22
CA ARG A 84 6.87 13.15 -28.05
C ARG A 84 7.23 14.59 -27.70
N LYS A 85 6.74 15.54 -28.51
CA LYS A 85 6.67 16.95 -28.14
C LYS A 85 5.87 17.03 -26.84
N LEU A 86 6.57 17.15 -25.71
CA LEU A 86 5.98 17.61 -24.46
C LEU A 86 5.53 19.06 -24.64
#